data_AF-U9TSE0-F1
#
_entry.id   AF-U9TSE0-F1
#
_cell.length_a   1.000
_cell.length_b   1.000
_cell.length_c   1.000
_cell.angle_alpha   90.00
_cell.angle_beta   90.00
_cell.angle_gamma   90.00
#
_symmetry.space_group_name_H-M   'P 1'
#
loop_
_entity.id
_entity.type
_entity.pdbx_description
1 polymer ?
#
loop_
_entity_poly.entity_id
_entity_poly.type
_entity_poly.pdbx_seq_one_letter_code
_entity_poly.pdbx_strand_id
1 'polypeptide(L)'
;MEKSTDIGHKLLSIKYEKEKCDECNKIRTPSVENHQICYTCYHAKKRIRPSGNKTIDDFIRYTHTNYPNKNNGKMIFVPYEKFENIKLIGEGGFSKIYKATWIDSKISDNDTLNYSLQNKSKIVALKKLTDSKNITSKELNELKIFYHYSLSGKSYDIYDSYSGLVNVYYGITQDPVTQDLIFIMPYYDSDLTNYVTKDFFDIRWYHKLDRLKEIINGLAKIHNVNILHRDLHSGNILLSNLYDYAPSMKAKICDLGTSKSATENDDNNDNEEDNIYGIISYVAPE
;
A
#
# COMPACT_ATOMS: atom_id res chain seq x y z
N MET A 1 12.14 -60.36 37.19
CA MET A 1 12.72 -59.00 37.31
C MET A 1 13.54 -58.78 36.04
N GLU A 2 13.25 -57.90 35.10
CA GLU A 2 12.27 -56.85 34.93
C GLU A 2 11.91 -56.83 33.44
N LYS A 3 10.63 -56.69 33.10
CA LYS A 3 10.20 -56.35 31.73
C LYS A 3 10.18 -54.82 31.65
N SER A 4 11.12 -54.25 30.90
CA SER A 4 11.14 -52.83 30.57
C SER A 4 9.92 -52.48 29.72
N THR A 5 9.11 -51.57 30.24
CA THR A 5 7.88 -51.04 29.65
C THR A 5 8.15 -50.17 28.43
N ASP A 6 7.40 -50.49 27.38
CA ASP A 6 6.96 -49.67 26.27
C ASP A 6 6.39 -48.30 26.73
N ILE A 7 6.96 -47.19 26.24
CA ILE A 7 6.21 -45.96 25.93
C ILE A 7 6.86 -45.33 24.70
N GLY A 8 6.51 -45.85 23.52
CA GLY A 8 6.72 -45.13 22.27
C GLY A 8 5.95 -43.80 22.28
N HIS A 9 6.68 -42.69 22.28
CA HIS A 9 6.15 -41.36 21.94
C HIS A 9 5.68 -41.35 20.47
N LYS A 10 4.47 -41.83 20.22
CA LYS A 10 3.79 -41.68 18.94
C LYS A 10 3.21 -40.26 18.89
N LEU A 11 4.05 -39.29 18.51
CA LEU A 11 3.58 -37.99 18.03
C LEU A 11 2.70 -38.24 16.80
N LEU A 12 1.39 -38.30 17.03
CA LEU A 12 0.38 -38.26 15.98
C LEU A 12 0.52 -36.92 15.25
N SER A 13 1.29 -36.91 14.18
CA SER A 13 1.21 -35.86 13.17
C SER A 13 -0.13 -36.04 12.45
N ILE A 14 -1.18 -35.41 12.98
CA ILE A 14 -2.43 -35.25 12.25
C ILE A 14 -2.11 -34.34 11.07
N LYS A 15 -1.77 -34.96 9.93
CA LYS A 15 -1.74 -34.26 8.64
C LYS A 15 -3.19 -33.91 8.32
N TYR A 16 -3.62 -32.71 8.70
CA TYR A 16 -4.87 -32.16 8.22
C TYR A 16 -4.80 -32.12 6.69
N GLU A 17 -5.74 -32.80 6.03
CA GLU A 17 -5.88 -32.72 4.58
C GLU A 17 -6.14 -31.26 4.18
N LYS A 18 -5.52 -30.85 3.07
CA LYS A 18 -5.71 -29.49 2.55
C LYS A 18 -6.97 -29.49 1.69
N GLU A 19 -7.81 -28.50 1.89
CA GLU A 19 -9.08 -28.35 1.18
C GLU A 19 -9.15 -26.97 0.53
N LYS A 20 -10.03 -26.82 -0.46
CA LYS A 20 -10.29 -25.53 -1.07
C LYS A 20 -11.07 -24.67 -0.06
N CYS A 21 -10.50 -23.53 0.32
CA CYS A 21 -11.16 -22.59 1.21
C CYS A 21 -12.20 -21.75 0.47
N ASP A 22 -13.43 -21.66 1.00
CA ASP A 22 -14.53 -20.91 0.40
C ASP A 22 -14.26 -19.40 0.27
N GLU A 23 -13.41 -18.84 1.13
CA GLU A 23 -13.15 -17.40 1.21
C GLU A 23 -12.00 -16.91 0.34
N CYS A 24 -10.95 -17.72 0.19
CA CYS A 24 -9.78 -17.33 -0.60
C CYS A 24 -9.58 -18.18 -1.86
N ASN A 25 -10.41 -19.20 -2.05
CA ASN A 25 -10.34 -20.16 -3.16
C ASN A 25 -8.99 -20.89 -3.30
N LYS A 26 -8.15 -20.86 -2.26
CA LYS A 26 -6.85 -21.56 -2.22
C LYS A 26 -6.95 -22.88 -1.47
N ILE A 27 -6.18 -23.87 -1.93
CA ILE A 27 -6.02 -25.17 -1.26
C ILE A 27 -5.10 -25.00 -0.05
N ARG A 28 -5.66 -25.08 1.15
CA ARG A 28 -4.97 -24.82 2.43
C ARG A 28 -5.53 -25.70 3.54
N THR A 29 -4.81 -25.76 4.66
CA THR A 29 -5.31 -26.43 5.87
C THR A 29 -6.56 -25.70 6.41
N PRO A 30 -7.69 -26.41 6.60
CA PRO A 30 -8.89 -25.86 7.23
C PRO A 30 -8.61 -25.30 8.63
N SER A 31 -9.42 -24.32 9.07
CA SER A 31 -9.41 -23.89 10.47
C SER A 31 -10.07 -24.95 11.33
N VAL A 32 -9.54 -25.18 12.54
CA VAL A 32 -10.14 -26.12 13.50
C VAL A 32 -11.54 -25.66 13.92
N GLU A 33 -11.74 -24.34 14.00
CA GLU A 33 -12.99 -23.72 14.45
C GLU A 33 -14.05 -23.58 13.35
N ASN A 34 -13.62 -23.56 12.08
CA ASN A 34 -14.53 -23.54 10.94
C ASN A 34 -13.86 -24.21 9.73
N HIS A 35 -14.28 -25.43 9.44
CA HIS A 35 -13.68 -26.27 8.39
C HIS A 35 -13.98 -25.75 6.97
N GLN A 36 -14.94 -24.84 6.77
CA GLN A 36 -15.23 -24.23 5.46
C GLN A 36 -14.17 -23.20 5.04
N ILE A 37 -13.38 -22.69 6.01
CA ILE A 37 -12.38 -21.66 5.77
C ILE A 37 -11.00 -22.12 6.23
N CYS A 38 -9.95 -21.66 5.55
CA CYS A 38 -8.59 -21.99 5.97
C CYS A 38 -8.15 -21.21 7.21
N TYR A 39 -7.16 -21.75 7.92
CA TYR A 39 -6.52 -21.13 9.09
C TYR A 39 -6.15 -19.65 8.84
N THR A 40 -5.58 -19.35 7.67
CA THR A 40 -5.20 -17.98 7.29
C THR A 40 -6.41 -17.03 7.22
N CYS A 41 -7.50 -17.45 6.57
CA CYS A 41 -8.70 -16.62 6.44
C CYS A 41 -9.38 -16.39 7.79
N TYR A 42 -9.42 -17.42 8.63
CA TYR A 42 -9.97 -17.30 9.98
C TYR A 42 -9.19 -16.28 10.83
N HIS A 43 -7.86 -16.33 10.83
CA HIS A 43 -7.04 -15.36 11.55
C HIS A 43 -7.14 -13.94 10.97
N ALA A 44 -7.26 -13.80 9.65
CA ALA A 44 -7.49 -12.50 9.01
C ALA A 44 -8.83 -11.90 9.48
N LYS A 45 -9.92 -12.68 9.49
CA LYS A 45 -11.24 -12.24 10.00
C LYS A 45 -11.22 -11.77 11.46
N LYS A 46 -10.41 -12.40 12.32
CA LYS A 46 -10.28 -11.98 13.72
C LYS A 46 -9.55 -10.65 13.91
N ARG A 47 -8.67 -10.27 12.98
CA ARG A 47 -7.79 -9.10 13.11
C ARG A 47 -8.32 -7.88 12.35
N ILE A 48 -8.92 -8.12 11.19
CA ILE A 48 -9.39 -7.06 10.29
C ILE A 48 -10.76 -6.59 10.76
N ARG A 49 -10.88 -5.29 11.02
CA ARG A 49 -12.18 -4.65 11.24
C ARG A 49 -12.83 -4.42 9.87
N PRO A 50 -14.09 -4.86 9.65
CA PRO A 50 -14.79 -4.58 8.41
C PRO A 50 -15.13 -3.10 8.28
N SER A 51 -15.12 -2.60 7.05
CA SER A 51 -15.56 -1.26 6.66
C SER A 51 -17.08 -1.17 6.52
N GLY A 52 -17.74 -2.30 6.22
CA GLY A 52 -19.14 -2.34 5.81
C GLY A 52 -19.32 -2.20 4.29
N ASN A 53 -18.24 -1.94 3.54
CA ASN A 53 -18.22 -1.98 2.09
C ASN A 53 -17.55 -3.27 1.62
N LYS A 54 -18.30 -4.12 0.92
CA LYS A 54 -17.82 -5.43 0.45
C LYS A 54 -16.57 -5.32 -0.44
N THR A 55 -16.50 -4.35 -1.33
CA THR A 55 -15.37 -4.15 -2.25
C THR A 55 -14.08 -3.84 -1.48
N ILE A 56 -14.15 -2.94 -0.49
CA ILE A 56 -13.02 -2.60 0.39
C ILE A 56 -12.62 -3.83 1.23
N ASP A 57 -13.60 -4.49 1.86
CA ASP A 57 -13.36 -5.61 2.75
C ASP A 57 -12.73 -6.81 2.03
N ASP A 58 -13.20 -7.10 0.81
CA ASP A 58 -12.66 -8.13 -0.06
C ASP A 58 -11.20 -7.82 -0.44
N PHE A 59 -10.90 -6.57 -0.82
CA PHE A 59 -9.55 -6.16 -1.15
C PHE A 59 -8.60 -6.24 0.07
N ILE A 60 -8.99 -5.69 1.22
CA ILE A 60 -8.18 -5.75 2.44
C ILE A 60 -7.93 -7.21 2.82
N ARG A 61 -8.97 -8.04 2.85
CA ARG A 61 -8.84 -9.48 3.13
C ARG A 61 -7.92 -10.18 2.13
N TYR A 62 -8.00 -9.83 0.84
CA TYR A 62 -7.09 -10.36 -0.18
C TYR A 62 -5.62 -10.04 0.15
N THR A 63 -5.31 -8.81 0.57
CA THR A 63 -3.93 -8.43 0.93
C THR A 63 -3.34 -9.28 2.07
N HIS A 64 -4.18 -9.71 3.02
CA HIS A 64 -3.77 -10.57 4.15
C HIS A 64 -3.71 -12.06 3.83
N THR A 65 -4.52 -12.52 2.87
CA THR A 65 -4.71 -13.95 2.61
C THR A 65 -3.97 -14.44 1.38
N ASN A 66 -3.64 -13.59 0.41
CA ASN A 66 -2.98 -14.01 -0.82
C ASN A 66 -1.58 -14.59 -0.54
N TYR A 67 -0.72 -13.83 0.15
CA TYR A 67 0.62 -14.25 0.60
C TYR A 67 0.79 -14.01 2.10
N PRO A 68 0.27 -14.88 2.99
CA PRO A 68 0.15 -14.57 4.42
C PRO A 68 1.47 -14.35 5.15
N ASN A 69 2.56 -14.97 4.65
CA ASN A 69 3.90 -14.86 5.21
C ASN A 69 4.62 -13.57 4.79
N LYS A 70 4.08 -12.82 3.81
CA LYS A 70 4.59 -11.49 3.46
C LYS A 70 3.86 -10.44 4.28
N ASN A 71 4.62 -9.55 4.91
CA ASN A 71 4.05 -8.40 5.61
C ASN A 71 3.86 -7.18 4.70
N ASN A 72 4.58 -7.15 3.58
CA ASN A 72 4.53 -6.08 2.60
C ASN A 72 3.13 -5.92 2.00
N GLY A 73 2.67 -4.67 1.91
CA GLY A 73 1.41 -4.32 1.24
C GLY A 73 0.13 -4.73 1.96
N LYS A 74 0.21 -5.27 3.18
CA LYS A 74 -0.99 -5.56 3.98
C LYS A 74 -1.69 -4.27 4.36
N MET A 75 -2.95 -4.14 3.93
CA MET A 75 -3.79 -2.97 4.22
C MET A 75 -4.65 -3.21 5.46
N ILE A 76 -5.14 -2.14 6.06
CA ILE A 76 -6.21 -2.20 7.06
C ILE A 76 -7.29 -1.17 6.79
N PHE A 77 -8.49 -1.44 7.31
CA PHE A 77 -9.51 -0.43 7.42
C PHE A 77 -9.37 0.28 8.76
N VAL A 78 -9.40 1.60 8.75
CA VAL A 78 -9.33 2.43 9.94
C VAL A 78 -10.61 3.26 10.01
N PRO A 79 -11.40 3.17 11.11
CA PRO A 79 -12.54 4.05 11.30
C PRO A 79 -12.13 5.52 11.27
N TYR A 80 -12.93 6.37 10.61
CA TYR A 80 -12.57 7.78 10.36
C TYR A 80 -12.34 8.56 11.67
N GLU A 81 -13.06 8.21 12.73
CA GLU A 81 -12.93 8.82 14.06
C GLU A 81 -11.54 8.61 14.71
N LYS A 82 -10.67 7.77 14.13
CA LYS A 82 -9.28 7.61 14.56
C LYS A 82 -8.33 8.67 13.97
N PHE A 83 -8.83 9.63 13.21
CA PHE A 83 -8.05 10.73 12.67
C PHE A 83 -8.45 12.06 13.31
N GLU A 84 -7.46 12.75 13.86
CA GLU A 84 -7.58 14.06 14.49
C GLU A 84 -6.75 15.11 13.74
N ASN A 85 -6.98 16.39 14.03
CA ASN A 85 -6.22 17.52 13.47
C ASN A 85 -6.15 17.50 11.93
N ILE A 86 -7.26 17.12 11.29
CA ILE A 86 -7.36 16.96 9.85
C ILE A 86 -7.29 18.35 9.18
N LYS A 87 -6.27 18.58 8.35
CA LYS A 87 -6.03 19.84 7.65
C LYS A 87 -5.79 19.60 6.17
N LEU A 88 -6.52 20.28 5.30
CA LEU A 88 -6.27 20.25 3.85
C LEU A 88 -4.89 20.86 3.55
N ILE A 89 -4.07 20.15 2.78
CA ILE A 89 -2.71 20.58 2.39
C ILE A 89 -2.50 20.61 0.87
N GLY A 90 -3.42 20.02 0.09
CA GLY A 90 -3.36 20.04 -1.36
C GLY A 90 -4.67 19.57 -1.97
N GLU A 91 -4.98 20.05 -3.16
CA GLU A 91 -6.15 19.69 -3.94
C GLU A 91 -5.74 19.59 -5.41
N GLY A 92 -6.06 18.46 -6.03
CA GLY A 92 -5.91 18.24 -7.47
C GLY A 92 -7.28 17.95 -8.09
N GLY A 93 -7.29 17.65 -9.40
CA GLY A 93 -8.54 17.42 -10.13
C GLY A 93 -9.37 16.24 -9.61
N PHE A 94 -8.71 15.19 -9.09
CA PHE A 94 -9.37 13.93 -8.71
C PHE A 94 -9.26 13.60 -7.22
N SER A 95 -8.47 14.37 -6.45
CA SER A 95 -8.28 14.07 -5.03
C SER A 95 -7.91 15.28 -4.19
N LYS A 96 -8.21 15.18 -2.90
CA LYS A 96 -7.82 16.12 -1.85
C LYS A 96 -6.87 15.44 -0.89
N ILE A 97 -5.78 16.10 -0.55
CA ILE A 97 -4.78 15.60 0.38
C ILE A 97 -4.92 16.35 1.71
N TYR A 98 -5.11 15.59 2.79
CA TYR A 98 -5.16 16.13 4.15
C TYR A 98 -3.99 15.60 4.97
N LYS A 99 -3.43 16.45 5.82
CA LYS A 99 -2.57 16.03 6.94
C LYS A 99 -3.46 15.68 8.12
N ALA A 100 -3.18 14.58 8.82
CA ALA A 100 -3.91 14.20 10.03
C ALA A 100 -3.00 13.49 11.04
N THR A 101 -3.44 13.48 12.30
CA THR A 101 -2.89 12.63 13.35
C THR A 101 -3.74 11.36 13.44
N TRP A 102 -3.16 10.20 13.15
CA TRP A 102 -3.80 8.91 13.36
C TRP A 102 -3.54 8.41 14.79
N ILE A 103 -4.60 8.36 15.60
CA ILE A 103 -4.55 7.81 16.97
C ILE A 103 -4.70 6.28 16.95
N ASP A 104 -4.03 5.60 17.89
CA ASP A 104 -3.96 4.13 17.97
C ASP A 104 -3.47 3.43 16.69
N SER A 105 -2.53 4.06 16.00
CA SER A 105 -1.93 3.51 14.79
C SER A 105 -1.32 2.13 15.04
N LYS A 106 -1.60 1.22 14.11
CA LYS A 106 -1.03 -0.13 14.07
C LYS A 106 0.19 -0.21 13.15
N ILE A 107 0.81 0.92 12.83
CA ILE A 107 2.00 1.00 11.99
C ILE A 107 3.24 1.16 12.86
N SER A 108 4.21 0.28 12.67
CA SER A 108 5.50 0.32 13.36
C SER A 108 6.41 1.44 12.84
N ASP A 109 7.54 1.65 13.50
CA ASP A 109 8.53 2.64 13.09
C ASP A 109 9.14 2.32 11.71
N ASN A 110 9.16 1.05 11.33
CA ASN A 110 9.54 0.58 10.00
C ASN A 110 8.37 0.61 9.01
N ASP A 111 7.33 1.41 9.27
CA ASP A 111 6.17 1.58 8.39
C ASP A 111 5.38 0.30 8.04
N THR A 112 5.60 -0.79 8.77
CA THR A 112 4.88 -2.06 8.61
C THR A 112 3.73 -2.22 9.59
N LEU A 113 2.67 -2.90 9.16
CA LEU A 113 1.52 -3.22 10.00
C LEU A 113 1.87 -4.20 11.13
N ASN A 114 1.64 -3.78 12.36
CA ASN A 114 1.83 -4.56 13.58
C ASN A 114 0.64 -4.39 14.55
N TYR A 115 -0.16 -5.44 14.68
CA TYR A 115 -1.34 -5.47 15.55
C TYR A 115 -1.04 -5.47 17.05
N SER A 116 0.21 -5.73 17.48
CA SER A 116 0.58 -5.71 18.91
C SER A 116 0.81 -4.28 19.44
N LEU A 117 0.90 -3.28 18.58
CA LEU A 117 1.07 -1.89 18.97
C LEU A 117 -0.17 -1.36 19.69
N GLN A 118 0.05 -0.60 20.75
CA GLN A 118 -1.00 0.02 21.56
C GLN A 118 -0.66 1.49 21.81
N ASN A 119 -1.67 2.36 21.78
CA ASN A 119 -1.58 3.77 22.15
C ASN A 119 -0.47 4.56 21.41
N LYS A 120 -0.24 4.24 20.13
CA LYS A 120 0.71 4.96 19.27
C LYS A 120 -0.03 5.94 18.37
N SER A 121 0.45 7.17 18.28
CA SER A 121 -0.02 8.15 17.31
C SER A 121 0.98 8.29 16.16
N LYS A 122 0.51 8.54 14.94
CA LYS A 122 1.36 8.78 13.77
C LYS A 122 0.80 9.90 12.90
N ILE A 123 1.66 10.77 12.39
CA ILE A 123 1.26 11.77 11.38
C ILE A 123 1.16 11.07 10.03
N VAL A 124 0.04 11.27 9.34
CA VAL A 124 -0.26 10.66 8.05
C VAL A 124 -0.79 11.67 7.05
N ALA A 125 -0.71 11.31 5.77
CA ALA A 125 -1.47 11.94 4.71
C ALA A 125 -2.71 11.09 4.39
N LEU A 126 -3.84 11.76 4.20
CA LEU A 126 -5.11 11.18 3.79
C LEU A 126 -5.42 11.67 2.37
N LYS A 127 -5.29 10.78 1.36
CA LYS A 127 -5.67 11.06 -0.03
C LYS A 127 -7.14 10.68 -0.21
N LYS A 128 -8.03 11.68 -0.19
CA LYS A 128 -9.47 11.52 -0.42
C LYS A 128 -9.74 11.59 -1.93
N LEU A 129 -10.30 10.55 -2.51
CA LEU A 129 -10.75 10.55 -3.90
C LEU A 129 -12.12 11.22 -4.00
N THR A 130 -12.24 12.27 -4.83
CA THR A 130 -13.50 13.01 -4.98
C THR A 130 -14.53 12.16 -5.73
N ASP A 131 -15.81 12.26 -5.37
CA ASP A 131 -16.95 11.59 -6.02
C ASP A 131 -16.83 10.06 -6.10
N SER A 132 -16.24 9.44 -5.08
CA SER A 132 -15.92 8.02 -5.04
C SER A 132 -16.90 7.18 -4.20
N LYS A 133 -18.07 7.71 -3.86
CA LYS A 133 -19.11 7.02 -3.06
C LYS A 133 -19.49 5.64 -3.58
N ASN A 134 -19.59 5.47 -4.90
CA ASN A 134 -19.96 4.20 -5.54
C ASN A 134 -18.71 3.37 -5.83
N ILE A 135 -18.00 2.96 -4.77
CA ILE A 135 -16.69 2.30 -4.87
C ILE A 135 -16.80 1.00 -5.67
N THR A 136 -16.15 0.99 -6.82
CA THR A 136 -15.93 -0.20 -7.63
C THR A 136 -14.49 -0.68 -7.50
N SER A 137 -14.15 -1.69 -8.29
CA SER A 137 -12.78 -2.17 -8.46
C SER A 137 -11.83 -1.06 -8.96
N LYS A 138 -12.33 -0.08 -9.73
CA LYS A 138 -11.53 0.96 -10.41
C LYS A 138 -10.94 1.96 -9.43
N GLU A 139 -11.71 2.40 -8.43
CA GLU A 139 -11.25 3.36 -7.41
C GLU A 139 -10.13 2.78 -6.53
N LEU A 140 -9.96 1.46 -6.50
CA LEU A 140 -8.89 0.77 -5.77
C LEU A 140 -7.64 0.50 -6.62
N ASN A 141 -7.57 0.99 -7.86
CA ASN A 141 -6.47 0.66 -8.79
C ASN A 141 -5.09 1.01 -8.20
N GLU A 142 -4.94 2.22 -7.66
CA GLU A 142 -3.69 2.67 -7.04
C GLU A 142 -3.19 1.70 -5.95
N LEU A 143 -4.09 1.26 -5.06
CA LEU A 143 -3.74 0.32 -3.99
C LEU A 143 -3.46 -1.08 -4.51
N LYS A 144 -4.12 -1.52 -5.60
CA LYS A 144 -3.86 -2.82 -6.23
C LYS A 144 -2.52 -2.86 -6.91
N ILE A 145 -2.17 -1.82 -7.68
CA ILE A 145 -0.86 -1.69 -8.31
C ILE A 145 0.23 -1.66 -7.24
N PHE A 146 0.04 -0.87 -6.17
CA PHE A 146 0.95 -0.89 -5.04
C PHE A 146 1.06 -2.26 -4.38
N TYR A 147 -0.06 -2.96 -4.17
CA TYR A 147 -0.04 -4.30 -3.59
C TYR A 147 0.75 -5.27 -4.48
N HIS A 148 0.53 -5.24 -5.79
CA HIS A 148 1.32 -6.02 -6.75
C HIS A 148 2.81 -5.70 -6.66
N TYR A 149 3.18 -4.42 -6.66
CA TYR A 149 4.56 -3.95 -6.47
C TYR A 149 5.17 -4.50 -5.16
N SER A 150 4.41 -4.45 -4.06
CA SER A 150 4.83 -4.89 -2.73
C SER A 150 5.15 -6.38 -2.64
N LEU A 151 4.59 -7.18 -3.57
CA LEU A 151 4.81 -8.63 -3.63
C LEU A 151 6.07 -9.00 -4.41
N SER A 152 6.76 -8.07 -5.08
CA SER A 152 7.95 -8.40 -5.85
C SER A 152 9.09 -8.97 -5.00
N GLY A 153 9.67 -10.08 -5.46
CA GLY A 153 10.42 -11.05 -4.65
C GLY A 153 11.91 -10.78 -4.42
N LYS A 154 12.42 -9.57 -4.68
CA LYS A 154 13.82 -9.22 -4.41
C LYS A 154 13.85 -8.26 -3.22
N SER A 155 14.21 -8.82 -2.06
CA SER A 155 14.16 -8.19 -0.75
C SER A 155 14.71 -6.76 -0.72
N TYR A 156 13.81 -5.80 -0.72
CA TYR A 156 13.97 -4.59 0.06
C TYR A 156 12.65 -4.46 0.80
N ASP A 157 12.72 -4.25 2.12
CA ASP A 157 11.55 -3.84 2.86
C ASP A 157 11.03 -2.59 2.15
N ILE A 158 9.87 -2.67 1.49
CA ILE A 158 9.34 -1.53 0.72
C ILE A 158 9.05 -0.33 1.64
N TYR A 159 8.98 -0.61 2.95
CA TYR A 159 8.81 0.33 4.03
C TYR A 159 10.15 0.75 4.68
N ASP A 160 11.28 0.19 4.24
CA ASP A 160 12.59 0.65 4.67
C ASP A 160 12.84 2.08 4.17
N SER A 161 13.00 2.98 5.13
CA SER A 161 13.37 4.38 4.89
C SER A 161 14.65 4.53 4.06
N TYR A 162 15.51 3.51 4.01
CA TYR A 162 16.73 3.52 3.21
C TYR A 162 16.51 3.21 1.72
N SER A 163 15.60 2.31 1.38
CA SER A 163 15.45 1.74 0.04
C SER A 163 14.06 1.90 -0.60
N GLY A 164 13.05 2.37 0.14
CA GLY A 164 11.71 2.65 -0.38
C GLY A 164 11.70 3.86 -1.32
N LEU A 165 11.58 3.62 -2.63
CA LEU A 165 11.58 4.65 -3.68
C LEU A 165 10.20 4.84 -4.35
N VAL A 166 9.21 4.08 -3.89
CA VAL A 166 7.81 4.16 -4.31
C VAL A 166 6.99 4.40 -3.05
N ASN A 167 5.94 5.21 -3.17
CA ASN A 167 5.05 5.51 -2.06
C ASN A 167 4.41 4.22 -1.52
N VAL A 168 4.10 4.26 -0.23
CA VAL A 168 3.46 3.14 0.47
C VAL A 168 2.12 3.57 1.02
N TYR A 169 1.25 2.58 1.24
CA TYR A 169 -0.07 2.81 1.79
C TYR A 169 -0.25 1.87 2.99
N TYR A 170 -0.85 2.41 4.04
CA TYR A 170 -1.14 1.70 5.29
C TYR A 170 -2.54 1.09 5.26
N GLY A 171 -3.46 1.69 4.51
CA GLY A 171 -4.84 1.25 4.53
C GLY A 171 -5.82 2.25 3.94
N ILE A 172 -7.08 2.04 4.31
CA ILE A 172 -8.24 2.74 3.80
C ILE A 172 -9.07 3.26 4.99
N THR A 173 -9.64 4.44 4.82
CA THR A 173 -10.79 4.91 5.59
C THR A 173 -11.85 5.46 4.62
N GLN A 174 -13.00 5.87 5.13
CA GLN A 174 -14.04 6.50 4.33
C GLN A 174 -14.53 7.77 5.01
N ASP A 175 -14.82 8.79 4.21
CA ASP A 175 -15.47 9.99 4.71
C ASP A 175 -16.87 9.62 5.25
N PRO A 176 -17.21 9.93 6.51
CA PRO A 176 -18.48 9.51 7.09
C PRO A 176 -19.69 10.18 6.42
N VAL A 177 -19.51 11.35 5.80
CA VAL A 177 -20.57 12.13 5.17
C VAL A 177 -20.68 11.80 3.69
N THR A 178 -19.58 11.94 2.95
CA THR A 178 -19.61 11.75 1.48
C THR A 178 -19.46 10.29 1.07
N GLN A 179 -19.00 9.43 1.97
CA GLN A 179 -18.65 8.02 1.71
C GLN A 179 -17.50 7.83 0.71
N ASP A 180 -16.82 8.93 0.38
CA ASP A 180 -15.64 8.91 -0.47
C ASP A 180 -14.52 8.08 0.15
N LEU A 181 -13.80 7.39 -0.72
CA LEU A 181 -12.66 6.57 -0.41
C LEU A 181 -11.46 7.44 -0.04
N ILE A 182 -10.80 7.10 1.07
CA ILE A 182 -9.63 7.81 1.58
C ILE A 182 -8.49 6.83 1.79
N PHE A 183 -7.37 7.05 1.11
CA PHE A 183 -6.14 6.29 1.33
C PHE A 183 -5.32 6.89 2.45
N ILE A 184 -4.78 6.00 3.30
CA ILE A 184 -3.93 6.36 4.43
C ILE A 184 -2.48 6.05 4.03
N MET A 185 -1.62 7.06 4.01
CA MET A 185 -0.22 6.93 3.58
C MET A 185 0.72 7.77 4.46
N PRO A 186 2.05 7.56 4.41
CA PRO A 186 2.98 8.42 5.14
C PRO A 186 2.78 9.88 4.74
N TYR A 187 3.00 10.79 5.70
CA TYR A 187 3.08 12.21 5.39
C TYR A 187 4.48 12.56 4.84
N TYR A 188 4.51 13.39 3.80
CA TYR A 188 5.73 13.90 3.17
C TYR A 188 5.73 15.43 3.25
N ASP A 189 6.91 16.04 3.29
CA ASP A 189 7.06 17.48 3.54
C ASP A 189 6.75 18.33 2.30
N SER A 190 6.99 17.78 1.11
CA SER A 190 6.77 18.45 -0.17
C SER A 190 6.69 17.45 -1.32
N ASP A 191 6.13 17.86 -2.44
CA ASP A 191 6.46 17.28 -3.75
C ASP A 191 7.68 18.00 -4.38
N LEU A 192 8.24 17.43 -5.45
CA LEU A 192 9.41 17.97 -6.14
C LEU A 192 9.13 19.31 -6.82
N THR A 193 7.92 19.55 -7.33
CA THR A 193 7.55 20.85 -7.93
C THR A 193 7.65 21.96 -6.89
N ASN A 194 7.00 21.78 -5.74
CA ASN A 194 6.99 22.74 -4.63
C ASN A 194 8.37 22.92 -4.00
N TYR A 195 9.19 21.87 -3.97
CA TYR A 195 10.55 21.96 -3.45
C TYR A 195 11.49 22.75 -4.37
N VAL A 196 11.45 22.46 -5.67
CA VAL A 196 12.28 23.14 -6.66
C VAL A 196 11.87 24.59 -6.85
N THR A 197 10.58 24.91 -6.82
CA THR A 197 10.08 26.28 -7.06
C THR A 197 10.40 27.26 -5.93
N LYS A 198 10.64 26.78 -4.70
CA LYS A 198 11.01 27.65 -3.57
C LYS A 198 12.42 28.22 -3.73
N ASP A 199 13.42 27.36 -3.82
CA ASP A 199 14.83 27.78 -3.70
C ASP A 199 15.75 27.03 -4.68
N PHE A 200 15.36 26.87 -5.96
CA PHE A 200 16.12 26.06 -6.94
C PHE A 200 17.62 26.35 -7.00
N PHE A 201 17.99 27.63 -6.92
CA PHE A 201 19.39 28.07 -7.00
C PHE A 201 20.20 27.75 -5.74
N ASP A 202 19.54 27.60 -4.59
CA ASP A 202 20.19 27.29 -3.31
C ASP A 202 20.35 25.78 -3.08
N ILE A 203 19.60 24.95 -3.82
CA ILE A 203 19.79 23.50 -3.80
C ILE A 203 21.17 23.15 -4.37
N ARG A 204 22.03 22.60 -3.51
CA ARG A 204 23.37 22.14 -3.90
C ARG A 204 23.30 21.07 -4.99
N TRP A 205 24.26 21.09 -5.93
CA TRP A 205 24.30 20.16 -7.06
C TRP A 205 24.24 18.68 -6.68
N TYR A 206 24.96 18.27 -5.63
CA TYR A 206 24.94 16.87 -5.21
C TYR A 206 23.54 16.43 -4.78
N HIS A 207 22.76 17.28 -4.10
CA HIS A 207 21.38 16.97 -3.74
C HIS A 207 20.49 16.81 -4.98
N LYS A 208 20.68 17.63 -6.02
CA LYS A 208 19.96 17.47 -7.29
C LYS A 208 20.25 16.12 -7.93
N LEU A 209 21.52 15.71 -7.96
CA LEU A 209 21.95 14.42 -8.51
C LEU A 209 21.44 13.23 -7.68
N ASP A 210 21.46 13.32 -6.36
CA ASP A 210 20.94 12.28 -5.48
C ASP A 210 19.43 12.07 -5.71
N ARG A 211 18.66 13.16 -5.82
CA ARG A 211 17.23 13.09 -6.16
C ARG A 211 16.98 12.45 -7.53
N LEU A 212 17.73 12.86 -8.54
CA LEU A 212 17.60 12.27 -9.87
C LEU A 212 17.89 10.76 -9.85
N LYS A 213 18.95 10.34 -9.14
CA LYS A 213 19.29 8.93 -8.97
C LYS A 213 18.18 8.15 -8.27
N GLU A 214 17.56 8.71 -7.24
CA GLU A 214 16.43 8.09 -6.53
C GLU A 214 15.20 7.93 -7.44
N ILE A 215 14.86 8.95 -8.24
CA ILE A 215 13.75 8.89 -9.20
C ILE A 215 14.01 7.80 -10.26
N ILE A 216 15.21 7.78 -10.85
CA ILE A 216 15.60 6.76 -11.84
C ILE A 216 15.50 5.36 -11.24
N ASN A 217 16.00 5.17 -10.02
CA ASN A 217 15.95 3.88 -9.34
C ASN A 217 14.51 3.48 -8.97
N GLY A 218 13.66 4.42 -8.56
CA GLY A 218 12.24 4.18 -8.32
C GLY A 218 11.53 3.72 -9.59
N LEU A 219 11.79 4.41 -10.71
CA LEU A 219 11.24 4.09 -12.01
C LEU A 219 11.69 2.70 -12.49
N ALA A 220 12.99 2.40 -12.37
CA ALA A 220 13.53 1.09 -12.67
C ALA A 220 12.89 -0.01 -11.81
N LYS A 221 12.59 0.25 -10.52
CA LYS A 221 11.92 -0.71 -9.64
C LYS A 221 10.48 -1.01 -10.10
N ILE A 222 9.70 -0.01 -10.49
CA ILE A 222 8.33 -0.25 -10.99
C ILE A 222 8.35 -0.97 -12.36
N HIS A 223 9.29 -0.62 -13.24
CA HIS A 223 9.45 -1.28 -14.53
C HIS A 223 9.92 -2.74 -14.39
N ASN A 224 10.79 -3.05 -13.42
CA ASN A 224 11.25 -4.42 -13.15
C ASN A 224 10.13 -5.38 -12.72
N VAL A 225 8.98 -4.85 -12.32
CA VAL A 225 7.77 -5.63 -11.97
C VAL A 225 6.66 -5.42 -12.99
N ASN A 226 7.02 -4.97 -14.19
CA ASN A 226 6.12 -4.72 -15.31
C ASN A 226 4.98 -3.73 -14.99
N ILE A 227 5.25 -2.68 -14.22
CA ILE A 227 4.28 -1.60 -13.97
C ILE A 227 4.68 -0.37 -14.78
N LEU A 228 3.76 0.13 -15.60
CA LEU A 228 3.89 1.41 -16.29
C LEU A 228 3.22 2.50 -15.45
N HIS A 229 3.94 3.59 -15.16
CA HIS A 229 3.41 4.68 -14.34
C HIS A 229 2.32 5.49 -15.06
N ARG A 230 2.53 5.79 -16.34
CA ARG A 230 1.67 6.61 -17.24
C ARG A 230 1.42 8.07 -16.85
N ASP A 231 1.78 8.49 -15.64
CA ASP A 231 1.65 9.90 -15.22
C ASP A 231 2.84 10.40 -14.38
N LEU A 232 4.07 10.18 -14.89
CA LEU A 232 5.27 10.57 -14.15
C LEU A 232 5.61 12.04 -14.40
N HIS A 233 5.46 12.88 -13.37
CA HIS A 233 5.87 14.29 -13.39
C HIS A 233 6.37 14.74 -12.02
N SER A 234 6.92 15.96 -11.94
CA SER A 234 7.52 16.48 -10.69
C SER A 234 6.54 16.54 -9.51
N GLY A 235 5.26 16.85 -9.76
CA GLY A 235 4.20 16.78 -8.74
C GLY A 235 3.92 15.37 -8.17
N ASN A 236 4.27 14.31 -8.90
CA ASN A 236 4.12 12.91 -8.47
C ASN A 236 5.41 12.33 -7.86
N ILE A 237 6.34 13.20 -7.46
CA ILE A 237 7.56 12.85 -6.72
C ILE A 237 7.48 13.46 -5.32
N LEU A 238 7.27 12.64 -4.29
CA LEU A 238 7.21 13.06 -2.90
C LEU A 238 8.60 13.14 -2.29
N LEU A 239 8.81 14.11 -1.41
CA LEU A 239 10.04 14.38 -0.68
C LEU A 239 9.78 14.33 0.84
N SER A 240 10.44 13.42 1.54
CA SER A 240 10.46 13.38 3.02
C SER A 240 11.83 13.77 3.54
N ASN A 241 11.88 14.61 4.58
CA ASN A 241 13.11 14.80 5.34
C ASN A 241 13.35 13.58 6.24
N LEU A 242 14.29 12.71 5.87
CA LEU A 242 14.69 11.60 6.72
C LEU A 242 15.92 12.03 7.51
N TYR A 243 15.70 12.32 8.80
CA TYR A 243 16.68 12.60 9.85
C TYR A 243 17.29 14.02 9.89
N ASP A 244 17.34 14.59 11.10
CA ASP A 244 18.02 15.88 11.38
C ASP A 244 19.55 15.82 11.20
N TYR A 245 20.14 14.62 11.12
CA TYR A 245 21.59 14.42 11.05
C TYR A 245 22.16 14.27 9.63
N ALA A 246 21.32 14.15 8.61
CA ALA A 246 21.74 14.14 7.21
C ALA A 246 20.70 14.86 6.34
N PRO A 247 21.01 16.02 5.75
CA PRO A 247 20.04 16.86 5.02
C PRO A 247 19.68 16.30 3.63
N SER A 248 19.67 14.97 3.46
CA SER A 248 19.09 14.38 2.26
C SER A 248 17.64 14.04 2.55
N MET A 249 16.71 14.89 2.08
CA MET A 249 15.33 14.45 1.83
C MET A 249 15.35 13.16 0.98
N LYS A 250 14.27 12.42 0.76
CA LYS A 250 14.29 11.33 -0.24
C LYS A 250 13.16 11.44 -1.21
N ALA A 251 13.45 11.22 -2.49
CA ALA A 251 12.45 11.16 -3.54
C ALA A 251 11.79 9.79 -3.62
N LYS A 252 10.45 9.81 -3.62
CA LYS A 252 9.62 8.65 -3.88
C LYS A 252 8.62 8.94 -4.98
N ILE A 253 8.46 8.01 -5.89
CA ILE A 253 7.40 8.05 -6.91
C ILE A 253 6.07 7.73 -6.23
N CYS A 254 5.04 8.54 -6.47
CA CYS A 254 3.69 8.33 -5.96
C CYS A 254 2.65 8.41 -7.08
N ASP A 255 1.38 8.23 -6.71
CA ASP A 255 0.23 8.28 -7.60
C ASP A 255 0.23 7.20 -8.69
N LEU A 256 -0.06 5.98 -8.26
CA LEU A 256 -0.22 4.83 -9.16
C LEU A 256 -1.66 4.70 -9.67
N GLY A 257 -2.50 5.75 -9.54
CA GLY A 257 -3.91 5.70 -9.92
C GLY A 257 -4.12 5.43 -11.41
N THR A 258 -3.27 6.00 -12.25
CA THR A 258 -3.22 5.74 -13.69
C THR A 258 -2.24 4.64 -14.06
N SER A 259 -1.58 3.96 -13.12
CA SER A 259 -0.63 2.90 -13.49
C SER A 259 -1.33 1.64 -14.02
N LYS A 260 -0.64 0.88 -14.88
CA LYS A 260 -1.14 -0.38 -15.48
C LYS A 260 -0.04 -1.43 -15.51
N SER A 261 -0.43 -2.71 -15.48
CA SER A 261 0.48 -3.81 -15.81
C SER A 261 0.86 -3.78 -17.29
N ALA A 262 2.14 -3.91 -17.61
CA ALA A 262 2.63 -3.97 -18.98
C ALA A 262 2.30 -5.31 -19.68
N THR A 263 1.77 -6.30 -18.95
CA THR A 263 1.47 -7.64 -19.47
C THR A 263 -0.02 -7.98 -19.45
N GLU A 264 -0.89 -7.06 -19.03
CA GLU A 264 -2.34 -7.26 -19.14
C GLU A 264 -2.75 -7.00 -20.59
N ASN A 265 -3.16 -8.07 -21.29
CA ASN A 265 -3.92 -7.93 -22.53
C ASN A 265 -5.33 -7.45 -22.14
N ASP A 266 -5.82 -6.39 -22.80
CA ASP A 266 -7.16 -5.86 -22.58
C ASP A 266 -8.22 -6.84 -23.09
N ASP A 267 -8.55 -7.84 -22.29
CA ASP A 267 -9.74 -8.68 -22.49
C ASP A 267 -11.04 -7.93 -22.10
N ASN A 268 -10.93 -6.70 -21.59
CA ASN A 268 -12.07 -5.80 -21.41
C ASN A 268 -12.09 -4.80 -22.56
N ASN A 269 -13.12 -4.92 -23.42
CA ASN A 269 -13.45 -4.05 -24.56
C ASN A 269 -13.75 -2.58 -24.19
N ASP A 270 -12.88 -1.92 -23.44
CA ASP A 270 -12.85 -0.47 -23.39
C ASP A 270 -11.62 -0.04 -24.18
N ASN A 271 -11.84 0.72 -25.27
CA ASN A 271 -10.80 1.29 -26.14
C ASN A 271 -9.93 2.32 -25.38
N GLU A 272 -9.36 1.95 -24.23
CA GLU A 272 -8.59 2.81 -23.33
C GLU A 272 -7.09 2.84 -23.68
N GLU A 273 -6.60 2.00 -24.61
CA GLU A 273 -5.19 1.99 -25.05
C GLU A 273 -4.78 3.28 -25.79
N ASP A 274 -5.72 3.98 -26.43
CA ASP A 274 -5.48 5.22 -27.19
C ASP A 274 -5.70 6.51 -26.38
N ASN A 275 -6.07 6.41 -25.10
CA ASN A 275 -6.30 7.60 -24.28
C ASN A 275 -4.97 8.17 -23.78
N ILE A 276 -4.75 9.46 -24.02
CA ILE A 276 -3.62 10.20 -23.44
C ILE A 276 -3.85 10.30 -21.93
N TYR A 277 -3.02 9.60 -21.15
CA TYR A 277 -2.98 9.70 -19.70
C TYR A 277 -1.85 10.63 -19.25
N GLY A 278 -2.12 11.38 -18.19
CA GLY A 278 -1.16 12.26 -17.53
C GLY A 278 -1.17 13.69 -18.04
N ILE A 279 -0.15 14.47 -17.63
CA ILE A 279 -0.07 15.90 -17.96
C ILE A 279 0.42 16.09 -19.40
N ILE A 280 -0.32 16.85 -20.21
CA ILE A 280 -0.02 17.12 -21.65
C ILE A 280 1.45 17.51 -21.89
N SER A 281 2.05 18.33 -21.03
CA SER A 281 3.45 18.77 -21.17
C SER A 281 4.49 17.66 -20.97
N TYR A 282 4.07 16.48 -20.53
CA TYR A 282 4.90 15.29 -20.31
C TYR A 282 4.60 14.16 -21.31
N VAL A 283 3.67 14.37 -22.24
CA VAL A 283 3.33 13.39 -23.28
C VAL A 283 4.45 13.34 -24.31
N ALA A 284 4.87 12.12 -24.64
CA ALA A 284 5.91 11.87 -25.62
C ALA A 284 5.39 12.12 -27.06
N PRO A 285 6.25 12.50 -28.01
CA PRO A 285 5.83 12.96 -29.35
C PRO A 285 5.43 11.85 -30.35
N GLU A 286 5.73 10.59 -30.06
CA GLU A 286 5.35 9.42 -30.88
C GLU A 286 3.84 9.17 -30.99
#